data_AF-A0A9J7A2W0-F1
#
_entry.id   AF-A0A9J7A2W0-F1
#
_cell.length_a   1.000
_cell.length_b   1.000
_cell.length_c   1.000
_cell.angle_alpha   90.00
_cell.angle_beta   90.00
_cell.angle_gamma   90.00
#
_symmetry.space_group_name_H-M   'P 1'
#
loop_
_entity.id
_entity.type
_entity.pdbx_description
1 polymer ?
#
loop_
_entity_poly.entity_id
_entity_poly.type
_entity_poly.pdbx_seq_one_letter_code
_entity_poly.pdbx_strand_id
1 'polypeptide(L)'
;MTKNITVTLTLLLLTNISNAQQLTPFTSDGCSRFPNGTPAQQDLWLECCERHDFAYWRGGTYAERLSADEALEACVADLNEPIIASLMYMGVRVGGTPFAPTDFRWGYGWTEYRGYRALSEAERREVARAIDAMDPLESARLLQPSVLKHSATPKEQHTEEQLDSPPQDGPANNQNKP
;
A
#
# COMPACT_ATOMS: atom_id res chain seq x y z
N MET A 1 41.55 -48.13 -46.19
CA MET A 1 41.14 -46.74 -46.50
C MET A 1 39.63 -46.68 -46.48
N THR A 2 39.06 -45.97 -45.50
CA THR A 2 37.83 -45.13 -45.56
C THR A 2 37.41 -44.82 -44.11
N LYS A 3 37.64 -43.57 -43.69
CA LYS A 3 37.12 -43.03 -42.43
C LYS A 3 35.75 -42.43 -42.75
N ASN A 4 34.69 -42.98 -42.18
CA ASN A 4 33.36 -42.41 -42.28
C ASN A 4 33.31 -41.18 -41.37
N ILE A 5 33.31 -39.99 -41.97
CA ILE A 5 33.13 -38.72 -41.28
C ILE A 5 31.63 -38.54 -41.09
N THR A 6 31.14 -38.87 -39.90
CA THR A 6 29.77 -38.56 -39.48
C THR A 6 29.69 -37.05 -39.25
N VAL A 7 29.14 -36.31 -40.22
CA VAL A 7 28.81 -34.89 -40.07
C VAL A 7 27.51 -34.81 -39.29
N THR A 8 27.59 -34.77 -37.96
CA THR A 8 26.46 -34.44 -37.10
C THR A 8 26.17 -32.94 -37.23
N LEU A 9 25.12 -32.63 -37.98
CA LEU A 9 24.52 -31.30 -38.07
C LEU A 9 23.84 -30.99 -36.73
N THR A 10 24.61 -30.48 -35.75
CA THR A 10 24.07 -29.92 -34.50
C THR A 10 23.37 -28.61 -34.81
N LEU A 11 22.05 -28.71 -35.03
CA LEU A 11 21.12 -27.59 -35.08
C LEU A 11 21.13 -26.89 -33.72
N LEU A 12 21.81 -25.74 -33.61
CA LEU A 12 21.67 -24.82 -32.49
C LEU A 12 20.23 -24.31 -32.45
N LEU A 13 19.40 -24.90 -31.59
CA LEU A 13 18.15 -24.28 -31.14
C LEU A 13 18.53 -23.05 -30.31
N LEU A 14 18.56 -21.89 -30.95
CA LEU A 14 18.47 -20.60 -30.27
C LEU A 14 17.06 -20.53 -29.65
N THR A 15 16.91 -21.02 -28.42
CA THR A 15 15.71 -20.74 -27.63
C THR A 15 15.69 -19.24 -27.40
N ASN A 16 14.80 -18.54 -28.12
CA ASN A 16 14.43 -17.18 -27.78
C ASN A 16 13.79 -17.23 -26.39
N ILE A 17 14.59 -16.98 -25.35
CA ILE A 17 14.04 -16.61 -24.05
C ILE A 17 13.46 -15.21 -24.28
N SER A 18 12.20 -15.14 -24.70
CA SER A 18 11.45 -13.91 -24.56
C SER A 18 11.50 -13.54 -23.09
N ASN A 19 12.24 -12.47 -22.76
CA ASN A 19 12.07 -11.76 -21.51
C ASN A 19 10.65 -11.20 -21.54
N ALA A 20 9.69 -12.02 -21.14
CA ALA A 20 8.32 -11.61 -20.92
C ALA A 20 8.39 -10.45 -19.93
N GLN A 21 7.76 -9.35 -20.30
CA GLN A 21 7.66 -8.12 -19.53
C GLN A 21 7.41 -8.44 -18.05
N GLN A 22 8.45 -8.37 -17.22
CA GLN A 22 8.39 -8.95 -15.88
C GLN A 22 7.77 -7.92 -14.94
N LEU A 23 6.47 -8.06 -14.68
CA LEU A 23 5.85 -7.41 -13.54
C LEU A 23 6.58 -7.88 -12.26
N THR A 24 7.12 -6.94 -11.50
CA THR A 24 7.77 -7.22 -10.21
C THR A 24 6.72 -7.56 -9.16
N PRO A 25 7.09 -8.30 -8.08
CA PRO A 25 6.21 -8.45 -6.93
C PRO A 25 5.71 -7.08 -6.44
N PHE A 26 4.48 -7.04 -5.94
CA PHE A 26 3.94 -5.82 -5.35
C PHE A 26 4.74 -5.43 -4.11
N THR A 27 5.00 -4.13 -3.99
CA THR A 27 5.60 -3.50 -2.81
C THR A 27 4.90 -2.18 -2.59
N SER A 28 4.69 -1.81 -1.34
CA SER A 28 4.16 -0.51 -0.93
C SER A 28 5.17 0.19 -0.02
N ASP A 29 5.35 1.50 -0.18
CA ASP A 29 6.11 2.33 0.75
C ASP A 29 5.18 3.20 1.64
N GLY A 30 3.88 2.90 1.62
CA GLY A 30 2.85 3.65 2.33
C GLY A 30 2.50 4.92 1.57
N CYS A 31 2.51 6.07 2.23
CA CYS A 31 2.18 7.34 1.55
C CYS A 31 3.41 7.99 0.89
N SER A 32 4.45 7.21 0.56
CA SER A 32 5.74 7.57 -0.03
C SER A 32 6.43 8.81 0.56
N ARG A 33 6.02 10.01 0.11
CA ARG A 33 6.59 11.32 0.50
C ARG A 33 5.65 12.11 1.42
N PHE A 34 4.59 11.49 1.88
CA PHE A 34 3.59 12.03 2.79
C PHE A 34 3.59 11.19 4.07
N PRO A 35 3.32 11.76 5.26
CA PRO A 35 3.15 10.96 6.48
C PRO A 35 2.04 9.91 6.31
N ASN A 36 2.10 8.77 7.01
CA ASN A 36 1.05 7.73 6.97
C ASN A 36 -0.18 8.08 7.83
N GLY A 37 -0.09 9.15 8.60
CA GLY A 37 -1.10 9.56 9.55
C GLY A 37 -0.72 10.85 10.27
N THR A 38 -1.51 11.20 11.28
CA THR A 38 -1.20 12.32 12.17
C THR A 38 -0.17 11.89 13.22
N PRO A 39 0.47 12.84 13.95
CA PRO A 39 1.33 12.47 15.08
C PRO A 39 0.64 11.61 16.15
N ALA A 40 -0.68 11.76 16.33
CA ALA A 40 -1.46 11.00 17.30
C ALA A 40 -1.92 9.62 16.76
N GLN A 41 -2.10 9.51 15.45
CA GLN A 41 -2.58 8.31 14.75
C GLN A 41 -1.71 8.09 13.52
N GLN A 42 -0.55 7.45 13.71
CA GLN A 42 0.53 7.41 12.72
C GLN A 42 0.20 6.64 11.44
N ASP A 43 -0.82 5.77 11.47
CA ASP A 43 -1.24 4.96 10.32
C ASP A 43 -2.67 5.30 9.86
N LEU A 44 -3.20 6.47 10.25
CA LEU A 44 -4.60 6.84 10.04
C LEU A 44 -5.10 6.58 8.61
N TRP A 45 -4.28 6.91 7.60
CA TRP A 45 -4.64 6.75 6.19
C TRP A 45 -3.69 5.82 5.43
N LEU A 46 -2.86 5.03 6.14
CA LEU A 46 -1.91 4.10 5.54
C LEU A 46 -2.61 3.14 4.57
N GLU A 47 -3.74 2.57 4.97
CA GLU A 47 -4.51 1.64 4.12
C GLU A 47 -5.05 2.31 2.83
N CYS A 48 -5.36 3.61 2.87
CA CYS A 48 -5.72 4.35 1.66
C CYS A 48 -4.53 4.41 0.68
N CYS A 49 -3.34 4.71 1.20
CA CYS A 49 -2.12 4.80 0.40
C CYS A 49 -1.70 3.43 -0.15
N GLU A 50 -1.74 2.35 0.62
CA GLU A 50 -1.34 1.03 0.13
C GLU A 50 -2.26 0.51 -1.00
N ARG A 51 -3.56 0.81 -0.95
CA ARG A 51 -4.49 0.52 -2.05
C ARG A 51 -4.19 1.36 -3.29
N HIS A 52 -3.83 2.62 -3.09
CA HIS A 52 -3.42 3.51 -4.17
C HIS A 52 -2.12 3.02 -4.84
N ASP A 53 -1.12 2.65 -4.04
CA ASP A 53 0.12 2.01 -4.47
C ASP A 53 -0.15 0.75 -5.28
N PHE A 54 -1.10 -0.09 -4.87
CA PHE A 54 -1.48 -1.28 -5.64
C PHE A 54 -2.05 -0.95 -7.03
N ALA A 55 -2.86 0.09 -7.15
CA ALA A 55 -3.32 0.59 -8.45
C ALA A 55 -2.15 1.15 -9.28
N TYR A 56 -1.23 1.87 -8.64
CA TYR A 56 -0.05 2.44 -9.27
C TYR A 56 0.96 1.40 -9.73
N TRP A 57 1.19 0.35 -8.94
CA TRP A 57 2.00 -0.81 -9.30
C TRP A 57 1.46 -1.47 -10.58
N ARG A 58 0.14 -1.71 -10.61
CA ARG A 58 -0.57 -2.30 -11.76
C ARG A 58 -0.48 -1.41 -13.00
N GLY A 59 -0.62 -0.10 -12.83
CA GLY A 59 -0.71 0.86 -13.92
C GLY A 59 -1.95 0.66 -14.80
N GLY A 60 -1.95 1.27 -15.99
CA GLY A 60 -3.12 1.27 -16.88
C GLY A 60 -3.23 2.56 -17.71
N THR A 61 -4.43 2.81 -18.18
CA THR A 61 -4.83 4.04 -18.89
C THR A 61 -4.81 5.26 -17.98
N TYR A 62 -4.86 6.45 -18.58
CA TYR A 62 -4.99 7.70 -17.84
C TYR A 62 -6.29 7.76 -17.01
N ALA A 63 -7.39 7.21 -17.54
CA ALA A 63 -8.67 7.16 -16.85
C ALA A 63 -8.62 6.26 -15.61
N GLU A 64 -7.96 5.11 -15.69
CA GLU A 64 -7.73 4.23 -14.53
C GLU A 64 -6.87 4.93 -13.47
N ARG A 65 -5.86 5.72 -13.87
CA ARG A 65 -5.10 6.54 -12.92
C ARG A 65 -5.97 7.60 -12.25
N LEU A 66 -6.77 8.33 -13.03
CA LEU A 66 -7.69 9.33 -12.48
C LEU A 66 -8.63 8.69 -11.44
N SER A 67 -9.21 7.54 -11.78
CA SER A 67 -10.07 6.80 -10.85
C SER A 67 -9.33 6.34 -9.59
N ALA A 68 -8.07 5.92 -9.70
CA ALA A 68 -7.26 5.55 -8.53
C ALA A 68 -6.99 6.76 -7.62
N ASP A 69 -6.65 7.91 -8.22
CA ASP A 69 -6.37 9.14 -7.48
C ASP A 69 -7.63 9.69 -6.80
N GLU A 70 -8.79 9.64 -7.46
CA GLU A 70 -10.09 10.00 -6.87
C GLU A 70 -10.48 9.03 -5.75
N ALA A 71 -10.17 7.74 -5.87
CA ALA A 71 -10.41 6.75 -4.82
C ALA A 71 -9.54 6.99 -3.57
N LEU A 72 -8.29 7.45 -3.75
CA LEU A 72 -7.44 7.90 -2.66
C LEU A 72 -8.06 9.10 -1.93
N GLU A 73 -8.49 10.12 -2.68
CA GLU A 73 -9.14 11.30 -2.10
C GLU A 73 -10.38 10.91 -1.28
N ALA A 74 -11.27 10.10 -1.86
CA ALA A 74 -12.48 9.64 -1.16
C ALA A 74 -12.15 8.86 0.12
N CYS A 75 -11.19 7.93 0.06
CA CYS A 75 -10.79 7.12 1.21
C CYS A 75 -10.29 7.98 2.38
N VAL A 76 -9.45 8.98 2.09
CA VAL A 76 -8.88 9.86 3.11
C VAL A 76 -9.93 10.85 3.62
N ALA A 77 -10.85 11.31 2.76
CA ALA A 77 -11.97 12.14 3.20
C ALA A 77 -12.90 11.39 4.17
N ASP A 78 -13.14 10.09 3.94
CA ASP A 78 -13.95 9.22 4.80
C ASP A 78 -13.32 8.97 6.19
N LEU A 79 -12.02 9.26 6.34
CA LEU A 79 -11.30 9.30 7.61
C LEU A 79 -11.48 10.64 8.36
N ASN A 80 -12.39 11.50 7.88
CA ASN A 80 -12.64 12.85 8.38
C ASN A 80 -11.43 13.79 8.21
N GLU A 81 -10.62 13.56 7.16
CA GLU A 81 -9.44 14.36 6.81
C GLU A 81 -9.55 14.98 5.40
N PRO A 82 -10.62 15.75 5.07
CA PRO A 82 -10.88 16.20 3.70
C PRO A 82 -9.83 17.16 3.14
N ILE A 83 -9.17 17.96 3.99
CA ILE A 83 -8.09 18.85 3.54
C ILE A 83 -6.86 18.04 3.14
N ILE A 84 -6.52 17.01 3.92
CA ILE A 84 -5.42 16.10 3.62
C ILE A 84 -5.74 15.31 2.35
N ALA A 85 -6.98 14.84 2.20
CA ALA A 85 -7.45 14.15 1.01
C ALA A 85 -7.19 14.97 -0.27
N SER A 86 -7.65 16.21 -0.33
CA SER A 86 -7.44 17.06 -1.50
C SER A 86 -5.97 17.43 -1.73
N LEU A 87 -5.17 17.59 -0.67
CA LEU A 87 -3.72 17.80 -0.80
C LEU A 87 -3.03 16.57 -1.39
N MET A 88 -3.37 15.37 -0.92
CA MET A 88 -2.86 14.11 -1.46
C MET A 88 -3.27 13.95 -2.92
N TYR A 89 -4.54 14.16 -3.26
CA TYR A 89 -5.04 14.12 -4.64
C TYR A 89 -4.18 15.01 -5.55
N MET A 90 -4.05 16.30 -5.22
CA MET A 90 -3.25 17.22 -6.01
C MET A 90 -1.78 16.79 -6.12
N GLY A 91 -1.21 16.29 -5.02
CA GLY A 91 0.14 15.73 -4.97
C GLY A 91 0.33 14.56 -5.93
N VAL A 92 -0.55 13.56 -5.88
CA VAL A 92 -0.46 12.37 -6.74
C VAL A 92 -0.76 12.70 -8.20
N ARG A 93 -1.64 13.66 -8.51
CA ARG A 93 -1.90 14.11 -9.90
C ARG A 93 -0.65 14.70 -10.54
N VAL A 94 0.13 15.47 -9.80
CA VAL A 94 1.36 16.11 -10.30
C VAL A 94 2.57 15.18 -10.23
N GLY A 95 2.80 14.51 -9.10
CA GLY A 95 4.01 13.72 -8.84
C GLY A 95 3.95 12.27 -9.31
N GLY A 96 2.75 11.70 -9.46
CA GLY A 96 2.54 10.28 -9.75
C GLY A 96 2.53 9.91 -11.24
N THR A 97 2.92 10.82 -12.14
CA THR A 97 2.87 10.55 -13.58
C THR A 97 3.84 9.43 -13.95
N PRO A 98 3.56 8.63 -15.00
CA PRO A 98 4.49 7.58 -15.42
C PRO A 98 5.84 8.18 -15.87
N PHE A 99 5.87 9.46 -16.29
CA PHE A 99 7.08 10.16 -16.74
C PHE A 99 7.92 10.76 -15.60
N ALA A 100 7.44 10.71 -14.36
CA ALA A 100 8.17 11.25 -13.22
C ALA A 100 9.36 10.33 -12.88
N PRO A 101 10.52 10.89 -12.49
CA PRO A 101 11.67 10.11 -12.02
C PRO A 101 11.47 9.69 -10.55
N THR A 102 10.33 9.06 -10.27
CA THR A 102 9.94 8.60 -8.93
C THR A 102 9.74 7.09 -8.92
N ASP A 103 9.98 6.49 -7.75
CA ASP A 103 9.80 5.04 -7.55
C ASP A 103 8.31 4.67 -7.40
N PHE A 104 7.48 5.62 -6.98
CA PHE A 104 6.01 5.52 -6.87
C PHE A 104 5.27 6.07 -8.12
N ARG A 105 5.88 6.00 -9.30
CA ARG A 105 5.23 6.46 -10.55
C ARG A 105 4.11 5.51 -10.99
N TRP A 106 3.15 6.01 -11.77
CA TRP A 106 2.15 5.15 -12.41
C TRP A 106 2.80 4.05 -13.26
N GLY A 107 2.46 2.80 -12.97
CA GLY A 107 3.03 1.60 -13.57
C GLY A 107 4.39 1.17 -13.01
N TYR A 108 4.77 1.56 -11.78
CA TYR A 108 6.09 1.24 -11.23
C TYR A 108 6.38 -0.26 -11.08
N GLY A 109 5.36 -1.12 -11.05
CA GLY A 109 5.53 -2.57 -11.01
C GLY A 109 6.16 -3.17 -12.26
N TRP A 110 6.20 -2.41 -13.36
CA TRP A 110 6.72 -2.90 -14.63
C TRP A 110 8.19 -2.51 -14.78
N THR A 111 9.04 -3.48 -15.12
CA THR A 111 10.47 -3.23 -15.39
C THR A 111 10.66 -2.25 -16.55
N GLU A 112 9.78 -2.32 -17.55
CA GLU A 112 9.77 -1.44 -18.70
C GLU A 112 8.78 -0.31 -18.53
N TYR A 113 9.13 0.85 -19.09
CA TYR A 113 8.25 2.01 -19.14
C TYR A 113 6.98 1.71 -19.94
N ARG A 114 5.80 1.90 -19.34
CA ARG A 114 4.49 1.64 -20.00
C ARG A 114 3.69 2.87 -20.38
N GLY A 115 3.87 4.00 -19.70
CA GLY A 115 3.04 5.18 -19.89
C GLY A 115 1.57 4.94 -19.57
N TYR A 116 0.67 5.61 -20.28
CA TYR A 116 -0.77 5.40 -20.14
C TYR A 116 -1.30 4.46 -21.22
N ARG A 117 -1.44 3.17 -20.90
CA ARG A 117 -2.04 2.20 -21.79
C ARG A 117 -2.77 1.11 -21.03
N ALA A 118 -3.85 0.62 -21.62
CA ALA A 118 -4.56 -0.53 -21.08
C ALA A 118 -3.63 -1.74 -20.98
N LEU A 119 -3.86 -2.58 -19.95
CA LEU A 119 -3.23 -3.88 -19.88
C LEU A 119 -3.64 -4.72 -21.09
N SER A 120 -2.67 -5.37 -21.72
CA SER A 120 -2.94 -6.47 -22.65
C SER A 120 -3.44 -7.69 -21.87
N GLU A 121 -3.95 -8.67 -22.60
CA GLU A 121 -4.42 -9.92 -22.00
C GLU A 121 -3.29 -10.73 -21.35
N ALA A 122 -2.07 -10.65 -21.88
CA ALA A 122 -0.90 -11.25 -21.25
C ALA A 122 -0.54 -10.55 -19.93
N GLU A 123 -0.52 -9.22 -19.93
CA GLU A 123 -0.21 -8.42 -18.74
C GLU A 123 -1.27 -8.57 -17.65
N ARG A 124 -2.56 -8.70 -18.00
CA ARG A 124 -3.61 -9.03 -17.03
C ARG A 124 -3.35 -10.36 -16.32
N ARG A 125 -2.89 -11.38 -17.05
CA ARG A 125 -2.53 -12.68 -16.46
C ARG A 125 -1.30 -12.60 -15.57
N GLU A 126 -0.34 -11.72 -15.88
CA GLU A 126 0.80 -11.47 -15.00
C GLU A 126 0.39 -10.81 -13.71
N VAL A 127 -0.47 -9.78 -13.78
CA VAL A 127 -1.06 -9.15 -12.59
C VAL A 127 -1.82 -10.17 -11.75
N ALA A 128 -2.66 -11.01 -12.37
CA ALA A 128 -3.39 -12.06 -11.65
C ALA A 128 -2.44 -13.05 -10.96
N ARG A 129 -1.41 -13.54 -11.65
CA ARG A 129 -0.42 -14.45 -11.06
C ARG A 129 0.36 -13.80 -9.92
N ALA A 130 0.68 -12.51 -10.04
CA ALA A 130 1.36 -11.79 -8.96
C ALA A 130 0.45 -11.64 -7.74
N ILE A 131 -0.86 -11.40 -7.93
CA ILE A 131 -1.86 -11.36 -6.85
C ILE A 131 -2.01 -12.74 -6.18
N ASP A 132 -2.12 -13.81 -6.97
CA ASP A 132 -2.25 -15.18 -6.45
C ASP A 132 -1.02 -15.63 -5.64
N ALA A 133 0.13 -14.98 -5.84
CA ALA A 133 1.36 -15.23 -5.10
C ALA A 133 1.50 -14.41 -3.82
N MET A 134 0.59 -13.44 -3.56
CA MET A 134 0.57 -12.64 -2.34
C MET A 134 -0.05 -13.41 -1.17
N ASP A 135 0.12 -12.90 0.05
CA ASP A 135 -0.67 -13.37 1.18
C ASP A 135 -2.18 -13.19 0.89
N PRO A 136 -3.03 -14.20 1.18
CA PRO A 136 -4.47 -14.11 0.90
C PRO A 136 -5.19 -12.98 1.65
N LEU A 137 -4.76 -12.61 2.86
CA LEU A 137 -5.39 -11.51 3.61
C LEU A 137 -4.96 -10.16 3.05
N GLU A 138 -3.69 -10.03 2.67
CA GLU A 138 -3.16 -8.82 2.05
C GLU A 138 -3.84 -8.54 0.70
N SER A 139 -3.87 -9.53 -0.20
CA SER A 139 -4.53 -9.41 -1.50
C SER A 139 -6.03 -9.11 -1.38
N ALA A 140 -6.73 -9.76 -0.43
CA ALA A 140 -8.13 -9.47 -0.17
C ALA A 140 -8.36 -8.03 0.29
N ARG A 141 -7.47 -7.47 1.11
CA ARG A 141 -7.56 -6.07 1.57
C ARG A 141 -7.30 -5.08 0.44
N LEU A 142 -6.28 -5.31 -0.39
CA LEU A 142 -5.91 -4.42 -1.50
C LEU A 142 -6.96 -4.38 -2.62
N LEU A 143 -7.70 -5.48 -2.81
CA LEU A 143 -8.74 -5.60 -3.82
C LEU A 143 -10.10 -5.07 -3.38
N GLN A 144 -10.28 -4.74 -2.11
CA GLN A 144 -11.56 -4.20 -1.62
C GLN A 144 -11.76 -2.76 -2.11
N PRO A 145 -12.96 -2.41 -2.60
CA PRO A 145 -13.32 -1.01 -2.78
C PRO A 145 -13.24 -0.29 -1.43
N SER A 146 -13.05 1.03 -1.46
CA SER A 146 -12.86 1.94 -0.30
C SER A 146 -14.03 2.02 0.69
N VAL A 147 -14.86 0.98 0.80
CA VAL A 147 -15.94 0.87 1.77
C VAL A 147 -15.36 0.46 3.14
N LEU A 148 -14.76 1.39 3.88
CA LEU A 148 -14.43 1.14 5.28
C LEU A 148 -15.42 1.80 6.22
N LYS A 149 -16.26 0.93 6.82
CA LYS A 149 -16.73 1.12 8.19
C LYS A 149 -15.49 1.00 9.08
N HIS A 150 -14.90 2.11 9.49
CA HIS A 150 -13.80 2.13 10.44
C HIS A 150 -14.24 1.47 11.76
N SER A 151 -13.88 0.20 11.94
CA SER A 151 -13.79 -0.40 13.27
C SER A 151 -12.45 0.06 13.83
N ALA A 152 -12.47 1.20 14.52
CA ALA A 152 -11.38 1.57 15.41
C ALA A 152 -11.19 0.40 16.39
N THR A 153 -10.04 -0.25 16.33
CA THR A 153 -9.58 -1.14 17.41
C THR A 153 -9.47 -0.31 18.69
N PRO A 154 -10.17 -0.65 19.78
CA PRO A 154 -9.99 0.03 21.06
C PRO A 154 -8.56 -0.19 21.55
N LYS A 155 -7.80 0.89 21.75
CA LYS A 155 -6.54 0.83 22.49
C LYS A 155 -6.83 0.31 23.89
N GLU A 156 -6.17 -0.78 24.28
CA GLU A 156 -6.09 -1.20 25.68
C GLU A 156 -5.53 -0.04 26.53
N GLN A 157 -6.38 0.53 27.38
CA GLN A 157 -5.93 1.44 28.44
C GLN A 157 -5.39 0.60 29.59
N HIS A 158 -4.07 0.47 29.65
CA HIS A 158 -3.40 0.06 30.87
C HIS A 158 -3.56 1.21 31.87
N THR A 159 -4.50 1.06 32.80
CA THR A 159 -4.65 2.01 33.92
C THR A 159 -3.55 1.69 34.92
N GLU A 160 -2.69 2.67 35.19
CA GLU A 160 -1.78 2.64 36.34
C GLU A 160 -2.64 2.68 37.62
N GLU A 161 -2.64 1.59 38.36
CA GLU A 161 -3.14 1.56 39.73
C GLU A 161 -2.07 2.20 40.63
N GLN A 162 -2.17 3.52 40.80
CA GLN A 162 -1.30 4.26 41.70
C GLN A 162 -1.89 4.25 43.11
N LEU A 163 -1.20 3.47 43.94
CA LEU A 163 -1.23 3.36 45.40
C LEU A 163 -1.57 4.70 46.10
N ASP A 164 -2.71 4.77 46.81
CA ASP A 164 -2.96 5.81 47.80
C ASP A 164 -3.04 5.16 49.20
N SER A 165 -2.13 5.60 50.08
CA SER A 165 -2.05 5.19 51.49
C SER A 165 -2.78 6.21 52.35
N PRO A 166 -3.41 5.82 53.48
CA PRO A 166 -4.42 6.64 54.14
C PRO A 166 -3.81 7.79 54.96
N PRO A 167 -4.48 8.95 55.09
CA PRO A 167 -4.10 9.96 56.06
C PRO A 167 -4.51 9.56 57.48
N GLN A 168 -3.60 9.87 58.42
CA GLN A 168 -3.73 9.65 59.85
C GLN A 168 -4.58 10.77 60.49
N ASP A 169 -5.70 10.43 61.12
CA ASP A 169 -6.45 11.37 61.96
C ASP A 169 -6.00 11.29 63.43
N GLY A 170 -5.35 12.36 63.89
CA GLY A 170 -5.08 12.68 65.29
C GLY A 170 -6.26 13.40 65.96
N PRO A 171 -6.22 13.63 67.29
CA PRO A 171 -7.34 13.30 68.17
C PRO A 171 -8.40 14.39 68.34
N ALA A 172 -9.65 13.93 68.50
CA ALA A 172 -10.78 14.73 68.91
C ALA A 172 -10.63 15.22 70.36
N ASN A 173 -10.60 16.54 70.52
CA ASN A 173 -10.81 17.25 71.77
C ASN A 173 -12.31 17.59 71.90
N ASN A 174 -12.98 17.11 72.95
CA ASN A 174 -13.92 17.88 73.78
C ASN A 174 -14.69 16.91 74.70
N GLN A 175 -14.54 17.07 76.02
CA GLN A 175 -15.63 17.25 77.00
C GLN A 175 -15.13 16.91 78.40
N ASN A 176 -14.76 17.94 79.17
CA ASN A 176 -15.08 17.97 80.60
C ASN A 176 -14.78 19.35 81.22
N LYS A 177 -15.84 20.04 81.67
CA LYS A 177 -15.85 20.91 82.86
C LYS A 177 -17.25 21.53 83.09
N PRO A 178 -17.55 21.94 84.33
CA PRO A 178 -17.69 21.17 85.57
C PRO A 178 -19.15 20.83 85.90
#